data_AF-A0A2V7MFB3-F1
#
_entry.id   AF-A0A2V7MFB3-F1
#
_cell.length_a   1.000
_cell.length_b   1.000
_cell.length_c   1.000
_cell.angle_alpha   90.00
_cell.angle_beta   90.00
_cell.angle_gamma   90.00
#
_symmetry.space_group_name_H-M   'P 1'
#
loop_
_entity.id
_entity.type
_entity.pdbx_description
1 polymer ?
#
loop_
_entity_poly.entity_id
_entity_poly.type
_entity_poly.pdbx_seq_one_letter_code
_entity_poly.pdbx_strand_id
1 'polypeptide(L)' 'WEAKVKASKFADHPRYGRNAEGYIGLQEHEFRVAFRNIKIRVLP' A
#
# COMPACT_ATOMS: atom_id res chain seq x y z
N TRP A 1 -1.68 7.31 -13.92
CA TRP A 1 -1.91 6.19 -12.99
C TRP A 1 -2.20 4.90 -13.77
N GLU A 2 -3.33 4.84 -14.49
CA GLU A 2 -3.80 3.65 -15.22
C GLU A 2 -2.75 2.93 -16.09
N ALA A 3 -2.01 3.67 -16.93
CA ALA A 3 -0.96 3.08 -17.78
C ALA A 3 0.15 2.37 -16.97
N LYS A 4 0.49 2.88 -15.78
CA LYS A 4 1.49 2.26 -14.89
C LYS A 4 0.95 0.97 -14.26
N VAL A 5 -0.34 0.96 -13.86
CA VAL A 5 -0.98 -0.24 -13.28
C VAL A 5 -1.03 -1.36 -14.32
N LYS A 6 -1.43 -1.04 -15.57
CA LYS A 6 -1.50 -2.01 -16.68
C LYS A 6 -0.15 -2.67 -17.00
N ALA A 7 0.96 -1.96 -16.79
CA ALA A 7 2.31 -2.48 -17.02
C ALA A 7 2.96 -3.15 -15.79
N SER A 8 2.22 -3.34 -14.70
CA SER A 8 2.75 -3.86 -13.43
C SER A 8 2.22 -5.26 -13.12
N LYS A 9 2.78 -5.90 -12.08
CA LYS A 9 2.22 -7.14 -11.51
C LYS A 9 0.79 -7.02 -10.99
N PHE A 10 0.27 -5.80 -10.89
CA PHE A 10 -1.09 -5.52 -10.42
C PHE A 10 -2.10 -5.36 -11.57
N ALA A 11 -1.71 -5.63 -12.82
CA ALA A 11 -2.56 -5.46 -13.99
C ALA A 11 -3.89 -6.24 -13.89
N ASP A 12 -3.87 -7.44 -13.30
CA ASP A 12 -5.05 -8.30 -13.13
C ASP A 12 -5.95 -7.89 -11.95
N HIS A 13 -5.58 -6.83 -11.22
CA HIS A 13 -6.39 -6.29 -10.12
C HIS A 13 -7.13 -5.03 -10.59
N PRO A 14 -8.36 -5.16 -11.15
CA PRO A 14 -9.07 -4.09 -11.83
C PRO A 14 -9.51 -2.95 -10.90
N ARG A 15 -9.25 -3.02 -9.59
CA ARG A 15 -9.51 -1.96 -8.60
C ARG A 15 -8.27 -1.49 -7.83
N TYR A 16 -7.08 -1.90 -8.27
CA TYR A 16 -5.83 -1.59 -7.58
C TYR A 16 -5.64 -0.09 -7.33
N GLY A 17 -5.43 0.29 -6.06
CA GLY A 17 -5.19 1.66 -5.62
C GLY A 17 -6.32 2.66 -5.89
N ARG A 18 -7.58 2.20 -6.02
CA ARG A 18 -8.73 3.10 -6.28
C ARG A 18 -9.65 3.35 -5.09
N ASN A 19 -9.43 2.69 -3.96
CA ASN A 19 -10.24 2.95 -2.77
C ASN A 19 -9.77 4.26 -2.12
N ALA A 20 -10.73 5.11 -1.72
CA ALA A 20 -10.44 6.34 -0.98
C ALA A 20 -9.88 6.07 0.42
N GLU A 21 -10.17 4.88 0.96
CA GLU A 21 -9.77 4.43 2.29
C GLU A 21 -9.22 3.00 2.26
N GLY A 22 -8.38 2.68 3.25
CA GLY A 22 -7.78 1.36 3.39
C GLY A 22 -6.87 1.27 4.61
N TYR A 23 -6.25 0.10 4.80
CA TYR A 23 -5.33 -0.16 5.90
C TYR A 23 -3.89 0.27 5.55
N ILE A 24 -3.11 0.62 6.58
CA ILE A 24 -1.66 0.80 6.47
C ILE A 24 -1.00 -0.56 6.70
N GLY A 25 -0.27 -1.05 5.69
CA GLY A 25 0.49 -2.29 5.76
C GLY A 25 1.93 -2.05 6.22
N LEU A 26 2.41 -2.86 7.17
CA LEU A 26 3.83 -2.99 7.49
C LEU A 26 4.29 -4.33 6.94
N GLN A 27 5.23 -4.31 6.00
CA GLN A 27 5.79 -5.52 5.42
C GLN A 27 7.20 -5.76 5.96
N GLU A 28 7.51 -7.03 6.17
CA GLU A 28 8.84 -7.59 6.36
C GLU A 28 9.00 -8.68 5.30
N HIS A 29 10.21 -8.88 4.78
CA HIS A 29 10.45 -9.85 3.71
C HIS A 29 11.85 -10.47 3.82
N GLU A 30 12.21 -11.09 4.96
CA GLU A 30 13.22 -12.16 5.17
C GLU A 30 13.98 -12.10 6.51
N PHE A 31 13.88 -11.01 7.28
CA PHE A 31 14.72 -10.79 8.47
C PHE A 31 14.00 -10.12 9.65
N ARG A 32 14.66 -10.09 10.81
CA ARG A 32 14.09 -9.44 11.99
C ARG A 32 13.96 -7.93 11.77
N VAL A 33 12.74 -7.43 11.84
CA VAL A 33 12.45 -5.99 11.93
C VAL A 33 11.74 -5.67 13.24
N ALA A 34 11.94 -4.47 13.77
CA ALA A 34 11.24 -3.97 14.95
C ALA A 34 10.77 -2.54 14.70
N PHE A 35 9.46 -2.31 14.82
CA PHE A 35 8.84 -0.99 14.65
C PHE A 35 8.41 -0.42 16.00
N ARG A 36 8.55 0.90 16.17
CA ARG A 36 8.00 1.62 17.32
C ARG A 36 7.63 3.05 16.95
N ASN A 37 6.77 3.68 17.75
CA ASN A 37 6.36 5.07 17.58
C ASN A 37 5.70 5.39 16.21
N ILE A 38 4.96 4.44 15.62
CA ILE A 38 4.18 4.69 14.40
C ILE A 38 2.93 5.50 14.77
N LYS A 39 2.80 6.69 14.19
CA LYS A 39 1.71 7.63 14.46
C LYS A 39 1.10 8.10 13.14
N ILE A 40 -0.20 8.36 13.14
CA ILE A 40 -0.93 8.88 11.99
C ILE A 40 -1.70 10.14 12.40
N ARG A 41 -1.80 11.10 11.47
CA ARG A 41 -2.73 12.23 11.56
C ARG A 41 -3.59 12.23 10.30
N VAL A 42 -4.89 12.11 10.50
CA VAL A 42 -5.88 12.23 9.41
C VAL A 42 -5.92 13.69 8.93
N LEU A 43 -6.09 13.89 7.62
CA LEU A 43 -6.22 15.22 7.02
C LEU A 43 -7.70 15.55 6.80
N PRO A 44 -8.10 16.84 6.83
CA PRO A 44 -9.44 17.27 6.44
C PRO A 44 -9.78 16.93 4.99
#